data_AF-A0A2I0M1G2-F1
#
_entry.id   AF-A0A2I0M1G2-F1
#
_cell.length_a   1.000
_cell.length_b   1.000
_cell.length_c   1.000
_cell.angle_alpha   90.00
_cell.angle_beta   90.00
_cell.angle_gamma   90.00
#
_symmetry.space_group_name_H-M   'P 1'
#
loop_
_entity.id
_entity.type
_entity.pdbx_description
1 polymer ?
#
loop_
_entity_poly.entity_id
_entity_poly.type
_entity_poly.pdbx_seq_one_letter_code
_entity_poly.pdbx_strand_id
1 'polypeptide(L)'
;MYRFVGFYQPRGPVRLCGSCGSSTDAPAGKLDVGVDTIQHCVEGLTYLLTESSKLMISELDFQDSINVLGFPDELNTVLLQLYLDSRKELRSVLSELAPKLPSYHSLEWRLDVQLASRSLRQQIKPTVTIKLHLNQNEDRTAQVLQTDPSTLLHLIQQLEQALGEMKTNHCRRIVRNMK
;
A
#
# COMPACT_ATOMS: atom_id res chain seq x y z
N MET A 1 23.83 -2.61 14.14
CA MET A 1 22.92 -2.75 15.31
C MET A 1 21.82 -1.69 15.13
N TYR A 2 20.56 -2.02 15.49
CA TYR A 2 19.27 -1.53 14.93
C TYR A 2 18.91 -2.29 13.63
N ARG A 3 18.29 -3.48 13.67
CA ARG A 3 16.93 -3.86 14.12
C ARG A 3 15.83 -3.18 13.29
N PHE A 4 15.71 -3.58 12.03
CA PHE A 4 14.57 -3.25 11.17
C PHE A 4 13.46 -4.29 11.34
N VAL A 5 12.28 -3.74 11.52
CA VAL A 5 11.03 -4.38 11.93
C VAL A 5 10.46 -5.23 10.79
N GLY A 6 10.07 -6.46 11.15
CA GLY A 6 9.29 -7.44 10.41
C GLY A 6 8.87 -7.09 8.99
N PHE A 7 9.69 -7.50 8.02
CA PHE A 7 9.15 -7.95 6.74
C PHE A 7 8.11 -9.03 7.02
N TYR A 8 6.93 -8.89 6.41
CA TYR A 8 5.98 -9.99 6.26
C TYR A 8 6.68 -11.06 5.40
N GLN A 9 7.41 -11.92 6.10
CA GLN A 9 7.88 -13.19 5.59
C GLN A 9 6.62 -14.00 5.29
N PRO A 10 6.41 -14.51 4.06
CA PRO A 10 5.30 -15.41 3.82
C PRO A 10 5.58 -16.64 4.66
N ARG A 11 4.86 -16.77 5.77
CA ARG A 11 4.94 -17.92 6.65
C ARG A 11 4.32 -19.09 5.92
N GLY A 12 5.21 -19.94 5.40
CA GLY A 12 4.97 -21.35 5.18
C GLY A 12 4.19 -21.72 3.92
N PRO A 13 4.25 -22.99 3.52
CA PRO A 13 3.36 -23.52 2.50
C PRO A 13 1.93 -23.28 2.96
N VAL A 14 1.08 -22.84 2.05
CA VAL A 14 -0.37 -22.80 2.26
C VAL A 14 -0.78 -24.23 2.61
N ARG A 15 -0.96 -24.50 3.91
CA ARG A 15 -1.55 -25.76 4.37
C ARG A 15 -3.00 -25.75 3.94
N LEU A 16 -3.26 -26.25 2.74
CA LEU A 16 -4.56 -26.79 2.39
C LEU A 16 -4.89 -27.85 3.45
N CYS A 17 -6.10 -27.73 3.99
CA CYS A 17 -6.64 -28.51 5.09
C CYS A 17 -6.28 -29.99 4.92
N GLY A 18 -5.44 -30.51 5.83
CA GLY A 18 -5.19 -31.94 5.94
C GLY A 18 -6.42 -32.61 6.54
N SER A 19 -7.35 -33.01 5.68
CA SER A 19 -8.40 -34.02 5.96
C SER A 19 -9.13 -34.37 4.65
N CYS A 20 -8.47 -35.14 3.78
CA CYS A 20 -9.17 -36.14 2.98
C CYS A 20 -8.17 -37.26 2.66
N GLY A 21 -8.15 -38.27 3.53
CA GLY A 21 -7.53 -39.54 3.19
C GLY A 21 -8.38 -40.25 2.15
N SER A 22 -7.68 -40.81 1.15
CA SER A 22 -8.14 -41.74 0.11
C SER A 22 -8.96 -41.18 -1.06
N SER A 23 -8.47 -41.55 -2.25
CA SER A 23 -9.06 -41.46 -3.59
C SER A 23 -8.98 -40.12 -4.34
N THR A 24 -7.84 -39.90 -5.00
CA THR A 24 -7.80 -39.12 -6.24
C THR A 24 -7.36 -40.03 -7.39
N ASP A 25 -8.20 -40.99 -7.73
CA ASP A 25 -8.18 -41.60 -9.06
C ASP A 25 -9.31 -40.95 -9.88
N ALA A 26 -8.93 -39.95 -10.69
CA ALA A 26 -9.57 -39.46 -11.94
C ALA A 26 -9.62 -37.92 -12.04
N PRO A 27 -9.41 -37.29 -13.23
CA PRO A 27 -8.76 -37.76 -14.45
C PRO A 27 -7.51 -36.91 -14.76
N ALA A 28 -6.34 -37.30 -14.26
CA ALA A 28 -5.04 -36.85 -14.79
C ALA A 28 -4.69 -37.54 -16.13
N GLY A 29 -5.68 -38.11 -16.83
CA GLY A 29 -5.49 -38.95 -18.01
C GLY A 29 -5.64 -38.24 -19.35
N LYS A 30 -5.75 -36.91 -19.39
CA LYS A 30 -5.89 -36.15 -20.65
C LYS A 30 -4.81 -35.10 -20.92
N LEU A 31 -4.01 -34.75 -19.91
CA LEU A 31 -2.81 -33.95 -20.08
C LEU A 31 -1.67 -34.73 -19.44
N ASP A 32 -0.69 -35.14 -20.25
CA ASP A 32 0.55 -35.80 -19.82
C ASP A 32 1.45 -34.80 -19.08
N VAL A 33 0.93 -34.20 -18.01
CA VAL A 33 1.55 -33.09 -17.30
C VAL A 33 1.49 -33.37 -15.81
N GLY A 34 2.65 -33.33 -15.15
CA GLY A 34 2.78 -33.54 -13.72
C GLY A 34 2.01 -32.51 -12.90
N VAL A 35 1.47 -32.93 -11.76
CA VAL A 35 0.70 -32.08 -10.83
C VAL A 35 1.52 -30.87 -10.37
N ASP A 36 2.83 -31.05 -10.16
CA ASP A 36 3.74 -29.97 -9.79
C ASP A 36 3.81 -28.89 -10.87
N THR A 37 3.88 -29.27 -12.15
CA THR A 37 3.92 -28.30 -13.26
C THR A 37 2.66 -27.45 -13.29
N ILE A 38 1.49 -28.06 -13.08
CA ILE A 38 0.21 -27.35 -13.02
C ILE A 38 0.20 -26.36 -11.85
N GLN A 39 0.68 -26.78 -10.68
CA GLN A 39 0.75 -25.91 -9.51
C GLN A 39 1.64 -24.68 -9.77
N HIS A 40 2.86 -24.88 -10.27
CA HIS A 40 3.78 -23.77 -10.56
C HIS A 40 3.23 -22.82 -11.63
N CYS A 41 2.51 -23.34 -12.63
CA CYS A 41 1.84 -22.50 -13.63
C CYS A 41 0.76 -21.62 -13.00
N VAL A 42 -0.09 -22.17 -12.13
CA VAL A 42 -1.14 -21.41 -11.43
C VAL A 42 -0.53 -20.36 -10.50
N GLU A 43 0.52 -20.71 -9.75
CA GLU A 43 1.23 -19.77 -8.88
C GLU A 43 1.87 -18.63 -9.69
N GLY A 44 2.52 -18.95 -10.81
CA GLY A 44 3.13 -17.96 -11.69
C GLY A 44 2.11 -17.00 -12.30
N LEU A 45 0.97 -17.50 -12.78
CA LEU A 45 -0.11 -16.66 -13.31
C LEU A 45 -0.73 -15.78 -12.23
N THR A 46 -0.97 -16.35 -11.05
CA THR A 46 -1.50 -15.59 -9.91
C THR A 46 -0.55 -14.47 -9.52
N TYR A 47 0.75 -14.76 -9.44
CA TYR A 47 1.78 -13.78 -9.12
C TYR A 47 1.84 -12.67 -10.18
N LEU A 48 1.90 -13.04 -11.46
CA LEU A 48 1.98 -12.09 -12.58
C LEU A 48 0.78 -11.13 -12.60
N LEU A 49 -0.43 -11.65 -12.49
CA LEU A 49 -1.66 -10.83 -12.51
C LEU A 49 -1.78 -9.97 -11.26
N THR A 50 -1.41 -10.51 -10.09
CA THR A 50 -1.47 -9.78 -8.83
C THR A 50 -0.47 -8.63 -8.80
N GLU A 51 0.81 -8.89 -9.09
CA GLU A 51 1.84 -7.85 -9.09
C GLU A 51 1.60 -6.80 -10.19
N SER A 52 1.10 -7.21 -11.36
CA SER A 52 0.76 -6.27 -12.44
C SER A 52 -0.41 -5.35 -12.05
N SER A 53 -1.43 -5.89 -11.38
CA SER A 53 -2.59 -5.14 -10.89
C SER A 53 -2.23 -4.18 -9.76
N LYS A 54 -1.36 -4.64 -8.86
CA LYS A 54 -0.82 -3.88 -7.73
C LYS A 54 -0.02 -2.66 -8.24
N LEU A 55 0.92 -2.88 -9.16
CA LEU A 55 1.75 -1.83 -9.76
C LEU A 55 0.99 -0.90 -10.73
N MET A 56 -0.25 -1.22 -11.10
CA MET A 56 -1.04 -0.54 -12.14
C MET A 56 -0.27 -0.40 -13.46
N ILE A 57 0.33 -1.50 -13.92
CA ILE A 57 1.11 -1.52 -15.17
C ILE A 57 0.19 -1.12 -16.34
N SER A 58 0.71 -0.30 -17.26
CA SER A 58 -0.03 0.06 -18.47
C SER A 58 -0.16 -1.15 -19.39
N GLU A 59 -1.13 -1.13 -20.30
CA GLU A 59 -1.30 -2.19 -21.30
C GLU A 59 -0.03 -2.41 -22.13
N LEU A 60 0.62 -1.31 -22.54
CA LEU A 60 1.85 -1.34 -23.33
C LEU A 60 3.03 -1.92 -22.53
N ASP A 61 3.22 -1.46 -21.29
CA ASP A 61 4.30 -1.97 -20.43
C ASP A 61 4.10 -3.45 -20.05
N PHE A 62 2.83 -3.89 -19.93
CA PHE A 62 2.49 -5.28 -19.63
C PHE A 62 2.79 -6.18 -20.84
N GLN A 63 2.41 -5.74 -22.04
CA GLN A 63 2.70 -6.45 -23.28
C GLN A 63 4.22 -6.60 -23.50
N ASP A 64 4.98 -5.52 -23.28
CA ASP A 64 6.45 -5.57 -23.34
C ASP A 64 7.04 -6.55 -22.33
N SER A 65 6.48 -6.60 -21.11
CA SER A 65 6.93 -7.50 -20.05
C SER A 65 6.68 -8.98 -20.39
N ILE A 66 5.56 -9.31 -21.03
CA ILE A 66 5.24 -10.69 -21.42
C ILE A 66 5.99 -11.12 -22.69
N ASN A 67 6.22 -10.21 -23.64
CA ASN A 67 6.98 -10.52 -24.85
C ASN A 67 8.40 -11.04 -24.55
N VAL A 68 9.01 -10.60 -23.43
CA VAL A 68 10.32 -11.11 -22.95
C VAL A 68 10.27 -12.60 -22.57
N LEU A 69 9.09 -13.12 -22.19
CA LEU A 69 8.91 -14.52 -21.81
C LEU A 69 8.91 -15.48 -23.01
N GLY A 70 8.87 -14.95 -24.25
CA GLY A 70 8.95 -15.75 -25.47
C GLY A 70 7.73 -16.62 -25.74
N PHE A 71 6.58 -16.27 -25.19
CA PHE A 71 5.32 -16.96 -25.45
C PHE A 71 4.76 -16.65 -26.84
N PRO A 72 3.91 -17.55 -27.40
CA PRO A 72 3.20 -17.28 -28.65
C PRO A 72 2.33 -16.02 -28.57
N ASP A 73 2.23 -15.27 -29.68
CA ASP A 73 1.46 -14.01 -29.75
C ASP A 73 -0.03 -14.18 -29.38
N GLU A 74 -0.60 -15.33 -29.72
CA GLU A 74 -1.96 -15.71 -29.33
C GLU A 74 -2.13 -15.75 -27.81
N LEU A 75 -1.16 -16.34 -27.10
CA LEU A 75 -1.19 -16.43 -25.64
C LEU A 75 -0.98 -15.05 -25.00
N ASN A 76 -0.10 -14.22 -25.55
CA ASN A 76 0.15 -12.86 -25.06
C ASN A 76 -1.13 -12.01 -25.14
N THR A 77 -1.89 -12.16 -26.23
CA THR A 77 -3.17 -11.49 -26.40
C THR A 77 -4.18 -11.94 -25.34
N VAL A 78 -4.28 -13.25 -25.09
CA VAL A 78 -5.17 -13.81 -24.06
C VAL A 78 -4.78 -13.35 -22.65
N LEU A 79 -3.49 -13.35 -22.31
CA LEU A 79 -2.98 -12.89 -21.02
C LEU A 79 -3.24 -11.40 -20.80
N LEU A 80 -3.13 -10.59 -21.85
CA LEU A 80 -3.46 -9.18 -21.80
C LEU A 80 -4.96 -8.95 -21.53
N GLN A 81 -5.84 -9.65 -22.24
CA GLN A 81 -7.29 -9.57 -21.99
C GLN A 81 -7.62 -10.00 -20.55
N LEU A 82 -7.05 -11.12 -20.08
CA LEU A 82 -7.24 -11.60 -18.72
C LEU A 82 -6.80 -10.56 -17.67
N TYR A 83 -5.68 -9.86 -17.90
CA TYR A 83 -5.25 -8.77 -17.03
C TYR A 83 -6.24 -7.61 -17.02
N LEU A 84 -6.70 -7.16 -18.20
CA LEU A 84 -7.63 -6.03 -18.31
C LEU A 84 -8.98 -6.32 -17.65
N ASP A 85 -9.45 -7.56 -17.73
CA ASP A 85 -10.70 -8.00 -17.11
C ASP A 85 -10.56 -8.14 -15.59
N SER A 86 -9.51 -8.81 -15.12
CA SER A 86 -9.34 -9.14 -13.69
C SER A 86 -8.77 -8.00 -12.84
N ARG A 87 -8.07 -7.02 -13.43
CA ARG A 87 -7.37 -5.95 -12.67
C ARG A 87 -8.26 -5.15 -11.73
N LYS A 88 -9.53 -4.95 -12.09
CA LYS A 88 -10.47 -4.17 -11.26
C LYS A 88 -10.83 -4.95 -9.99
N GLU A 89 -11.13 -6.25 -10.15
CA GLU A 89 -11.46 -7.15 -9.05
C GLU A 89 -10.26 -7.35 -8.13
N LEU A 90 -9.10 -7.67 -8.70
CA LEU A 90 -7.85 -7.83 -7.93
C LEU A 90 -7.53 -6.58 -7.13
N ARG A 91 -7.71 -5.39 -7.70
CA ARG A 91 -7.51 -4.13 -6.99
C ARG A 91 -8.52 -3.90 -5.87
N SER A 92 -9.78 -4.30 -6.05
CA SER A 92 -10.78 -4.24 -4.98
C SER A 92 -10.32 -5.08 -3.79
N VAL A 93 -9.94 -6.34 -4.03
CA VAL A 93 -9.46 -7.26 -3.00
C VAL A 93 -8.18 -6.74 -2.33
N LEU A 94 -7.21 -6.27 -3.12
CA LEU A 94 -5.98 -5.67 -2.59
C LEU A 94 -6.27 -4.43 -1.73
N SER A 95 -7.27 -3.62 -2.09
CA SER A 95 -7.66 -2.44 -1.32
C SER A 95 -8.36 -2.78 0.00
N GLU A 96 -9.05 -3.91 0.07
CA GLU A 96 -9.66 -4.43 1.30
C GLU A 96 -8.61 -4.99 2.27
N LEU A 97 -7.54 -5.59 1.73
CA LEU A 97 -6.42 -6.13 2.51
C LEU A 97 -5.44 -5.05 2.98
N ALA A 98 -5.39 -3.90 2.28
CA ALA A 98 -4.51 -2.81 2.63
C ALA A 98 -4.96 -2.08 3.91
N PRO A 99 -4.02 -1.64 4.78
CA PRO A 99 -4.37 -0.85 5.95
C PRO A 99 -4.96 0.49 5.52
N LYS A 100 -6.21 0.74 5.92
CA LYS A 100 -6.90 2.00 5.66
C LYS A 100 -6.36 3.08 6.60
N LEU A 101 -5.50 3.95 6.06
CA LEU A 101 -4.99 5.13 6.76
C LEU A 101 -6.06 6.24 6.74
N PRO A 102 -6.21 7.03 7.83
CA PRO A 102 -7.08 8.20 7.82
C PRO A 102 -6.61 9.21 6.77
N SER A 103 -7.53 9.68 5.94
CA SER A 103 -7.23 10.69 4.90
C SER A 103 -7.47 12.09 5.44
N TYR A 104 -6.62 13.03 5.04
CA TYR A 104 -6.79 14.44 5.38
C TYR A 104 -8.09 15.01 4.79
N HIS A 105 -8.85 15.76 5.60
CA HIS A 105 -10.04 16.48 5.14
C HIS A 105 -9.88 17.99 5.24
N SER A 106 -9.60 18.51 6.44
CA SER A 106 -9.47 19.95 6.68
C SER A 106 -8.64 20.23 7.93
N LEU A 107 -8.21 21.48 8.07
CA LEU A 107 -7.46 21.98 9.22
C LEU A 107 -8.00 23.34 9.64
N GLU A 108 -8.29 23.48 10.94
CA GLU A 108 -8.64 24.76 11.58
C GLU A 108 -7.50 25.14 12.53
N TRP A 109 -7.23 26.43 12.68
CA TRP A 109 -6.20 26.91 13.61
C TRP A 109 -6.64 28.17 14.35
N ARG A 110 -6.09 28.36 15.54
CA ARG A 110 -6.27 29.56 16.36
C ARG A 110 -4.95 29.94 17.02
N LEU A 111 -4.59 31.22 16.98
CA LEU A 111 -3.48 31.77 17.74
C LEU A 111 -4.03 32.54 18.94
N ASP A 112 -3.67 32.09 20.13
CA ASP A 112 -3.96 32.72 21.41
C ASP A 112 -2.68 33.35 21.96
N VAL A 113 -2.76 34.55 22.54
CA VAL A 113 -1.62 35.21 23.17
C VAL A 113 -1.99 35.60 24.61
N GLN A 114 -1.29 35.02 25.57
CA GLN A 114 -1.44 35.39 26.97
C GLN A 114 -0.47 36.54 27.31
N LEU A 115 -1.03 37.74 27.54
CA LEU A 115 -0.28 38.98 27.84
C LEU A 115 0.04 39.16 29.35
N ALA A 116 -0.69 38.47 30.21
CA ALA A 116 -0.53 38.53 31.66
C ALA A 116 -1.16 37.30 32.33
N SER A 117 -0.75 37.01 33.55
CA SER A 117 -1.43 36.12 34.49
C SER A 117 -1.53 36.79 35.86
N ARG A 118 -2.33 36.21 36.77
CA ARG A 118 -2.44 36.72 38.15
C ARG A 118 -1.09 36.74 38.86
N SER A 119 -0.24 35.74 38.59
CA SER A 119 1.08 35.59 39.20
C SER A 119 2.20 36.31 38.44
N LEU A 120 2.00 36.64 37.16
CA LEU A 120 3.00 37.29 36.30
C LEU A 120 2.34 38.30 35.37
N ARG A 121 2.43 39.59 35.71
CA ARG A 121 1.72 40.67 35.01
C ARG A 121 2.34 41.07 33.66
N GLN A 122 3.59 40.69 33.40
CA GLN A 122 4.27 40.93 32.13
C GLN A 122 4.75 39.60 31.58
N GLN A 123 3.95 39.00 30.69
CA GLN A 123 4.36 37.82 29.95
C GLN A 123 3.79 37.88 28.54
N ILE A 124 4.49 37.32 27.57
CA ILE A 124 3.93 37.11 26.23
C ILE A 124 4.09 35.64 25.94
N LYS A 125 2.99 34.90 26.10
CA LYS A 125 2.95 33.46 25.82
C LYS A 125 2.01 33.19 24.65
N PRO A 126 2.53 33.15 23.41
CA PRO A 126 1.75 32.74 22.26
C PRO A 126 1.49 31.24 22.30
N THR A 127 0.34 30.81 21.81
CA THR A 127 -0.12 29.43 21.79
C THR A 127 -0.93 29.21 20.53
N VAL A 128 -0.54 28.25 19.73
CA VAL A 128 -1.27 27.86 18.52
C VAL A 128 -2.05 26.59 18.83
N THR A 129 -3.35 26.61 18.59
CA THR A 129 -4.22 25.44 18.62
C THR A 129 -4.56 25.05 17.20
N ILE A 130 -4.39 23.78 16.86
CA ILE A 130 -4.64 23.20 15.54
C ILE A 130 -5.63 22.07 15.70
N LYS A 131 -6.66 22.06 14.87
CA LYS A 131 -7.66 20.99 14.80
C LYS A 131 -7.64 20.37 13.42
N LEU A 132 -7.20 19.13 13.36
CA LEU A 132 -7.03 18.34 12.14
C LEU A 132 -8.23 17.42 11.97
N HIS A 133 -8.96 17.58 10.87
CA HIS A 133 -10.06 16.71 10.49
C HIS A 133 -9.56 15.61 9.55
N LEU A 134 -9.86 14.36 9.90
CA LEU A 134 -9.47 13.17 9.17
C LEU A 134 -10.70 12.33 8.84
N ASN A 135 -10.75 11.77 7.63
CA ASN A 135 -11.78 10.82 7.22
C ASN A 135 -11.25 9.40 7.38
N GLN A 136 -11.95 8.57 8.15
CA GLN A 136 -11.64 7.16 8.34
C GLN A 136 -12.92 6.34 8.16
N ASN A 137 -13.00 5.55 7.08
CA ASN A 137 -14.13 4.65 6.82
C ASN A 137 -15.51 5.31 7.02
N GLU A 138 -15.72 6.47 6.38
CA GLU A 138 -16.94 7.31 6.45
C GLU A 138 -17.12 8.13 7.74
N ASP A 139 -16.42 7.79 8.81
CA ASP A 139 -16.38 8.59 10.04
C ASP A 139 -15.41 9.77 9.92
N ARG A 140 -15.84 10.93 10.41
CA ARG A 140 -15.02 12.13 10.55
C ARG A 140 -14.45 12.20 11.95
N THR A 141 -13.15 12.04 12.07
CA THR A 141 -12.42 12.21 13.34
C THR A 141 -11.74 13.57 13.36
N ALA A 142 -11.63 14.17 14.55
CA ALA A 142 -10.92 15.43 14.75
C ALA A 142 -9.83 15.25 15.81
N GLN A 143 -8.60 15.60 15.46
CA GLN A 143 -7.44 15.58 16.36
C GLN A 143 -7.06 17.02 16.71
N VAL A 144 -6.95 17.32 17.99
CA VAL A 144 -6.59 18.68 18.47
C VAL A 144 -5.18 18.64 19.04
N LEU A 145 -4.34 19.55 18.56
CA LEU A 145 -2.97 19.75 18.99
C LEU A 145 -2.79 21.20 19.44
N GLN A 146 -2.05 21.42 20.50
CA GLN A 146 -1.67 22.75 20.96
C GLN A 146 -0.15 22.84 21.06
N THR A 147 0.45 23.86 20.45
CA THR A 147 1.91 24.06 20.43
C THR A 147 2.26 25.53 20.62
N ASP A 148 3.51 25.81 20.93
CA ASP A 148 4.06 27.16 20.76
C ASP A 148 4.46 27.41 19.28
N PRO A 149 4.68 28.67 18.87
CA PRO A 149 5.05 29.00 17.50
C PRO A 149 6.39 28.42 17.04
N SER A 150 7.35 28.23 17.95
CA SER A 150 8.67 27.69 17.58
C SER A 150 8.58 26.19 17.26
N THR A 151 7.78 25.45 18.03
CA THR A 151 7.46 24.05 17.74
C THR A 151 6.67 23.93 16.42
N LEU A 152 5.76 24.85 16.12
CA LEU A 152 5.04 24.85 14.85
C LEU A 152 5.97 25.04 13.65
N LEU A 153 6.92 25.97 13.74
CA LEU A 153 7.95 26.16 12.70
C LEU A 153 8.77 24.89 12.49
N HIS A 154 9.16 24.23 13.59
CA HIS A 154 9.87 22.96 13.50
C HIS A 154 9.03 21.89 12.80
N LEU A 155 7.74 21.76 13.15
CA LEU A 155 6.84 20.81 12.48
C LEU A 155 6.73 21.08 10.97
N ILE A 156 6.58 22.34 10.56
CA ILE A 156 6.53 22.71 9.14
C ILE A 156 7.83 22.28 8.45
N GLN A 157 8.98 22.59 9.03
CA GLN A 157 10.28 22.21 8.48
C GLN A 157 10.42 20.69 8.35
N GLN A 158 9.99 19.92 9.34
CA GLN A 158 10.02 18.45 9.28
C GLN A 158 9.09 17.90 8.20
N LEU A 159 7.90 18.50 8.02
CA LEU A 159 6.96 18.11 6.97
C LEU A 159 7.50 18.45 5.57
N GLU A 160 8.12 19.61 5.40
CA GLU A 160 8.78 20.01 4.15
C GLU A 160 9.97 19.10 3.82
N GLN A 161 10.77 18.74 4.83
CA GLN A 161 11.85 17.78 4.67
C GLN A 161 11.32 16.41 4.25
N ALA A 162 10.27 15.90 4.90
CA ALA A 162 9.65 14.62 4.55
C ALA A 162 9.10 14.65 3.10
N LEU A 163 8.46 15.75 2.69
CA LEU A 163 8.02 15.95 1.30
C LEU A 163 9.20 16.01 0.32
N GLY A 164 10.33 16.57 0.73
CA GLY A 164 11.59 16.56 -0.02
C GLY A 164 12.17 15.16 -0.16
N GLU A 165 12.16 14.37 0.93
CA GLU A 165 12.64 12.99 0.97
C GLU A 165 11.85 12.08 0.03
N MET A 166 10.53 12.27 -0.09
CA MET A 166 9.72 11.55 -1.08
C MET A 166 10.21 11.74 -2.53
N LYS A 167 10.88 12.85 -2.84
CA LYS A 167 11.44 13.12 -4.17
C LYS A 167 12.80 12.45 -4.39
N THR A 168 13.43 11.91 -3.34
CA THR A 168 14.72 11.24 -3.45
C THR A 168 14.62 9.92 -4.22
N ASN A 169 15.72 9.51 -4.85
CA ASN A 169 15.76 8.25 -5.60
C ASN A 169 15.46 7.03 -4.71
N HIS A 170 15.83 7.07 -3.43
CA HIS A 170 15.57 5.99 -2.48
C HIS A 170 14.06 5.85 -2.21
N CYS A 171 13.39 6.93 -1.81
CA CYS A 171 11.94 6.91 -1.58
C CYS A 171 11.17 6.64 -2.89
N ARG A 172 11.61 7.17 -4.04
CA ARG A 172 11.01 6.82 -5.34
C ARG A 172 11.12 5.34 -5.66
N ARG A 173 12.25 4.69 -5.34
CA ARG A 173 12.41 3.23 -5.49
C ARG A 173 11.48 2.48 -4.55
N ILE A 174 11.37 2.91 -3.30
CA ILE A 174 10.45 2.31 -2.33
C ILE A 174 8.99 2.46 -2.79
N VAL A 175 8.55 3.67 -3.17
CA VAL A 175 7.19 3.95 -3.68
C VAL A 175 6.88 3.14 -4.94
N ARG A 176 7.86 2.92 -5.82
CA ARG A 176 7.68 2.02 -6.98
C ARG A 176 7.43 0.57 -6.58
N ASN A 177 8.01 0.10 -5.47
CA ASN A 177 7.79 -1.25 -4.94
C ASN A 177 6.59 -1.34 -3.98
N MET A 178 6.01 -0.21 -3.58
CA MET A 178 4.86 -0.09 -2.68
C MET A 178 3.54 0.21 -3.39
N LYS A 179 3.54 0.34 -4.73
CA LYS A 179 2.28 0.38 -5.50
C LYS A 179 1.65 -0.99 -5.51
#